data_AF-A0A9E3N7T4-F1
#
_entry.id   AF-A0A9E3N7T4-F1
#
_cell.length_a   1.000
_cell.length_b   1.000
_cell.length_c   1.000
_cell.angle_alpha   90.00
_cell.angle_beta   90.00
_cell.angle_gamma   90.00
#
_symmetry.space_group_name_H-M   'P 1'
#
loop_
_entity.id
_entity.type
_entity.pdbx_description
1 polymer ?
#
loop_
_entity_poly.entity_id
_entity_poly.type
_entity_poly.pdbx_seq_one_letter_code
_entity_poly.pdbx_strand_id
1 'polypeptide(L)' 'ITAFRAARSPVGLMRRTAKTVITTYGRDTAVASTLFYRETAPGRVGRQMQTWVRFPEGWKIVAAHVSMIDEPRDQ' A
#
# COMPACT_ATOMS: atom_id res chain seq x y z
N ILE A 1 -2.05 11.95 -9.59
CA ILE A 1 -2.61 11.41 -8.33
C ILE A 1 -3.34 12.44 -7.47
N THR A 2 -2.97 13.73 -7.47
CA THR A 2 -3.59 14.77 -6.63
C THR A 2 -5.10 14.91 -6.79
N ALA A 3 -5.59 15.04 -8.03
CA ALA A 3 -7.04 15.16 -8.30
C ALA A 3 -7.84 13.95 -7.79
N PHE A 4 -7.31 12.73 -7.97
CA PHE A 4 -7.92 11.51 -7.45
C PHE A 4 -7.98 11.49 -5.91
N ARG A 5 -6.91 11.95 -5.24
CA ARG A 5 -6.89 12.05 -3.76
C ARG A 5 -7.90 13.06 -3.25
N ALA A 6 -8.06 14.19 -3.92
CA ALA A 6 -9.02 15.23 -3.54
C ALA A 6 -10.48 14.76 -3.71
N ALA A 7 -10.76 13.97 -4.75
CA ALA A 7 -12.11 13.50 -5.04
C ALA A 7 -12.54 12.25 -4.25
N ARG A 8 -11.63 11.58 -3.53
CA ARG A 8 -11.93 10.30 -2.87
C ARG A 8 -12.58 10.52 -1.51
N SER A 9 -13.78 9.99 -1.33
CA SER A 9 -14.46 9.98 -0.02
C SER A 9 -13.60 9.31 1.06
N PRO A 10 -13.49 9.92 2.26
CA PRO A 10 -12.75 9.35 3.38
C PRO A 10 -13.51 8.22 4.10
N VAL A 11 -14.82 8.08 3.83
CA VAL A 11 -15.68 7.06 4.46
C VAL A 11 -15.26 5.65 4.02
N GLY A 12 -15.15 4.72 4.96
CA GLY A 12 -14.79 3.32 4.68
C GLY A 12 -13.34 3.11 4.23
N LEU A 13 -12.44 4.06 4.53
CA LEU A 13 -11.00 3.91 4.26
C LEU A 13 -10.23 3.17 5.35
N MET A 14 -10.84 3.00 6.54
CA MET A 14 -10.26 2.26 7.64
C MET A 14 -9.87 0.85 7.17
N ARG A 15 -8.63 0.50 7.47
CA ARG A 15 -8.05 -0.79 7.11
C ARG A 15 -7.08 -1.21 8.19
N ARG A 16 -7.04 -2.51 8.46
CA ARG A 16 -5.99 -3.12 9.27
C ARG A 16 -4.86 -3.53 8.34
N THR A 17 -3.65 -3.07 8.59
CA THR A 17 -2.45 -3.53 7.89
C THR A 17 -1.96 -4.85 8.49
N ALA A 18 -1.30 -5.67 7.68
CA ALA A 18 -0.73 -6.93 8.09
C ALA A 18 0.49 -7.28 7.23
N LYS A 19 1.42 -8.06 7.80
CA LYS A 19 2.65 -8.52 7.15
C LYS A 19 3.40 -7.38 6.43
N THR A 20 3.53 -6.23 7.09
CA THR A 20 4.27 -5.09 6.56
C THR A 20 5.75 -5.42 6.47
N VAL A 21 6.33 -5.31 5.28
CA VAL A 21 7.76 -5.47 5.03
C VAL A 21 8.25 -4.21 4.35
N ILE A 22 9.27 -3.59 4.93
CA ILE A 22 9.97 -2.44 4.36
C ILE A 22 11.42 -2.84 4.16
N THR A 23 11.90 -2.76 2.92
CA THR A 23 13.27 -3.13 2.56
C THR A 23 13.93 -1.96 1.85
N THR A 24 15.13 -1.59 2.28
CA THR A 24 15.94 -0.54 1.67
C THR A 24 17.03 -1.13 0.78
N TYR A 25 17.35 -0.44 -0.30
CA TYR A 25 18.49 -0.74 -1.18
C TYR A 25 19.39 0.49 -1.25
N GLY A 26 20.55 0.42 -0.60
CA GLY A 26 21.39 1.60 -0.39
C GLY A 26 20.70 2.64 0.48
N ARG A 27 21.04 3.93 0.27
CA ARG A 27 20.52 5.05 1.08
C ARG A 27 19.28 5.71 0.51
N ASP A 28 19.01 5.52 -0.78
CA ASP A 28 18.11 6.37 -1.55
C ASP A 28 16.95 5.62 -2.21
N THR A 29 16.84 4.31 -2.01
CA THR A 29 15.75 3.49 -2.55
C THR A 29 15.15 2.58 -1.48
N ALA A 30 13.83 2.43 -1.47
CA ALA A 30 13.12 1.49 -0.61
C ALA A 30 11.89 0.90 -1.29
N VAL A 31 11.48 -0.29 -0.88
CA VAL A 31 10.19 -0.90 -1.22
C VAL A 31 9.41 -1.15 0.06
N ALA A 32 8.17 -0.68 0.10
CA ALA A 32 7.24 -0.93 1.19
C ALA A 32 6.08 -1.79 0.67
N SER A 33 5.95 -3.00 1.21
CA SER A 33 4.89 -3.94 0.89
C SER A 33 4.05 -4.23 2.14
N THR A 34 2.73 -4.21 2.01
CA THR A 34 1.82 -4.57 3.11
C THR A 34 0.60 -5.26 2.55
N LEU A 35 0.08 -6.21 3.33
CA LEU A 35 -1.30 -6.64 3.18
C LEU A 35 -2.21 -5.65 3.92
N PHE A 36 -3.46 -5.54 3.50
CA PHE A 36 -4.48 -4.81 4.24
C PHE A 36 -5.84 -5.47 4.15
N TYR A 37 -6.64 -5.31 5.19
CA TYR A 37 -7.98 -5.86 5.31
C TYR A 37 -8.98 -4.75 5.58
N ARG A 38 -10.18 -4.90 5.02
CA ARG A 38 -11.29 -3.96 5.20
C ARG A 38 -12.54 -4.74 5.60
N GLU A 39 -13.29 -4.20 6.56
CA GLU A 39 -14.59 -4.77 6.95
C GLU A 39 -15.59 -4.76 5.79
N THR A 40 -15.46 -3.80 4.87
CA THR A 40 -16.30 -3.69 3.67
C THR A 40 -15.99 -4.72 2.58
N ALA A 41 -14.97 -5.55 2.74
CA ALA A 41 -14.58 -6.58 1.77
C ALA A 41 -14.17 -7.89 2.49
N PRO A 42 -15.10 -8.56 3.19
CA PRO A 42 -14.80 -9.79 3.92
C PRO A 42 -14.34 -10.90 2.96
N GLY A 43 -13.42 -11.75 3.43
CA GLY A 43 -12.84 -12.83 2.63
C GLY A 43 -11.88 -12.39 1.52
N ARG A 44 -11.56 -11.08 1.43
CA ARG A 44 -10.59 -10.53 0.48
C ARG A 44 -9.42 -9.90 1.20
N VAL A 45 -8.23 -10.08 0.63
CA VAL A 45 -7.01 -9.43 1.10
C VAL A 45 -6.52 -8.41 0.09
N GLY A 46 -6.25 -7.21 0.59
CA GLY A 46 -5.63 -6.14 -0.17
C GLY A 46 -4.11 -6.28 -0.17
N ARG A 47 -3.49 -6.02 -1.31
CA ARG A 47 -2.04 -5.91 -1.47
C ARG A 47 -1.71 -4.48 -1.84
N GLN A 48 -0.79 -3.87 -1.10
CA GLN A 48 -0.23 -2.57 -1.45
C GLN A 48 1.28 -2.68 -1.51
N MET A 49 1.86 -2.28 -2.63
CA MET A 49 3.29 -2.12 -2.82
C MET A 49 3.59 -0.68 -3.25
N GLN A 50 4.65 -0.11 -2.69
CA GLN A 50 5.17 1.19 -3.05
C GLN A 50 6.68 1.10 -3.25
N THR A 51 7.16 1.70 -4.34
CA THR A 51 8.58 1.97 -4.54
C THR A 51 8.85 3.43 -4.16
N TRP A 52 9.83 3.62 -3.30
CA TRP A 52 10.23 4.90 -2.75
C TRP A 52 11.64 5.26 -3.21
N VAL A 53 11.82 6.52 -3.59
CA VAL A 53 13.12 7.11 -3.91
C VAL A 53 13.30 8.38 -3.07
N ARG A 54 14.52 8.59 -2.57
CA ARG A 54 14.91 9.80 -1.84
C ARG A 54 15.37 10.86 -2.83
N PHE A 55 14.65 11.98 -2.86
CA PHE A 55 15.02 13.21 -3.56
C PHE A 55 15.60 14.22 -2.56
N PRO A 56 16.18 15.37 -2.99
CA PRO A 56 16.65 16.41 -2.07
C PRO A 56 15.60 16.89 -1.08
N GLU A 57 14.34 16.96 -1.51
CA GLU A 57 13.16 17.32 -0.70
C GLU A 57 12.60 16.15 0.15
N GLY A 58 13.27 14.99 0.13
CA GLY A 58 12.93 13.81 0.92
C GLY A 58 12.36 12.64 0.11
N TRP A 59 11.85 11.65 0.84
CA TRP A 59 11.32 10.42 0.27
C TRP A 59 9.99 10.63 -0.47
N LYS A 60 9.89 10.13 -1.70
CA LYS A 60 8.67 10.16 -2.52
C LYS A 60 8.35 8.77 -3.04
N ILE A 61 7.05 8.46 -3.14
CA ILE A 61 6.56 7.28 -3.86
C ILE A 61 6.70 7.57 -5.35
N VAL A 62 7.55 6.80 -6.04
CA VAL A 62 7.75 6.93 -7.50
C VAL A 62 6.88 5.96 -8.30
N ALA A 63 6.50 4.84 -7.68
CA ALA A 63 5.57 3.87 -8.24
C ALA A 63 4.76 3.21 -7.12
N ALA A 64 3.51 2.86 -7.41
CA ALA A 64 2.68 2.11 -6.48
C ALA A 64 1.73 1.18 -7.23
N HIS A 65 1.46 0.03 -6.63
CA HIS A 65 0.44 -0.91 -7.09
C HIS A 65 -0.46 -1.24 -5.90
N VAL A 66 -1.78 -1.18 -6.11
CA VAL A 66 -2.78 -1.65 -5.16
C VAL A 66 -3.72 -2.62 -5.86
N SER A 67 -3.92 -3.81 -5.27
CA SER A 67 -4.87 -4.81 -5.76
C SER A 67 -5.62 -5.46 -4.61
N MET A 68 -6.73 -6.12 -4.93
CA MET A 68 -7.51 -6.93 -4.01
C MET A 68 -7.66 -8.32 -4.61
N ILE A 69 -7.38 -9.36 -3.84
CA ILE A 69 -7.56 -10.76 -4.23
C ILE A 69 -8.43 -11.46 -3.20
N ASP A 70 -8.92 -12.65 -3.51
CA ASP A 70 -9.53 -13.51 -2.49
C ASP A 70 -8.46 -13.94 -1.50
N GLU A 71 -8.81 -13.98 -0.22
CA GLU A 71 -7.87 -14.41 0.80
C GLU A 71 -7.51 -15.89 0.56
N PRO A 72 -6.22 -16.23 0.38
CA PRO A 72 -5.81 -17.61 0.22
C PRO A 72 -6.27 -18.40 1.43
N ARG A 73 -7.00 -19.49 1.21
CA ARG A 73 -7.21 -20.48 2.26
C ARG A 73 -5.85 -21.13 2.52
N ASP A 74 -5.52 -21.39 3.78
CA ASP A 74 -4.34 -22.16 4.11
C ASP A 74 -4.33 -23.44 3.27
N GLN A 75 -3.22 -23.66 2.56
CA GLN A 75 -3.03 -24.81 1.67
C GLN A 75 -2.76 -26.07 2.48
#